data_AF-A0A925GVQ0-F1
#
_entry.id   AF-A0A925GVQ0-F1
#
_cell.length_a   1.000
_cell.length_b   1.000
_cell.length_c   1.000
_cell.angle_alpha   90.00
_cell.angle_beta   90.00
_cell.angle_gamma   90.00
#
_symmetry.space_group_name_H-M   'P 1'
#
loop_
_entity.id
_entity.type
_entity.pdbx_description
1 polymer ?
#
loop_
_entity_poly.entity_id
_entity_poly.type
_entity_poly.pdbx_seq_one_letter_code
_entity_poly.pdbx_strand_id
1 'polypeptide(L)'
;MNRHLLLRATLLFIVIAAAAPILTNAQVKPARDPKQPVDEEYSKKIREYTTETFFNSPLTDYLPASPNVPTPKAVLGDVAGAPGKLPYAAEVYSYMRMLEKASPRVKVYSIGTTEEGREMIAVAVASESLLGKLDENRTRLAKLADPRTINMNDDEADRLVAASFPIYYITGTIHSTETGSPTALMELAYRLAVDESPYVRTIRDNMVTLITPVVEVDGRDRMVDVYNWHLANPKSNWPPLVYWGKYVAHDNNRDAIGLSLKLTRNVLNTYTGWKAQVIHDLHESVPYLYDNTIGDGPY
;
A
#
# COMPACT_ATOMS: atom_id res chain seq x y z
N MET A 1 18.01 80.42 29.63
CA MET A 1 18.27 80.19 28.19
C MET A 1 17.97 78.72 27.89
N ASN A 2 16.79 78.45 27.34
CA ASN A 2 16.27 77.12 27.02
C ASN A 2 17.13 76.42 25.95
N ARG A 3 17.52 75.17 26.18
CA ARG A 3 17.66 74.16 25.10
C ARG A 3 17.23 72.79 25.60
N HIS A 4 16.09 72.34 25.07
CA HIS A 4 15.56 70.99 25.19
C HIS A 4 16.48 69.99 24.48
N LEU A 5 16.81 68.88 25.15
CA LEU A 5 17.32 67.67 24.52
C LEU A 5 16.30 66.55 24.76
N LEU A 6 15.46 66.28 23.76
CA LEU A 6 14.57 65.12 23.75
C LEU A 6 15.40 63.88 23.34
N LEU A 7 15.67 62.98 24.29
CA LEU A 7 16.06 61.61 23.97
C LEU A 7 14.80 60.84 23.55
N ARG A 8 14.70 60.47 22.27
CA ARG A 8 13.78 59.43 21.81
C ARG A 8 14.44 58.07 22.04
N ALA A 9 13.96 57.32 23.03
CA ALA A 9 14.29 55.92 23.19
C ALA A 9 13.40 55.09 22.25
N THR A 10 13.97 54.58 21.17
CA THR A 10 13.30 53.62 20.28
C THR A 10 13.44 52.23 20.90
N LEU A 11 12.38 51.70 21.51
CA LEU A 11 12.32 50.29 21.90
C LEU A 11 12.16 49.44 20.64
N LEU A 12 13.22 48.73 20.26
CA LEU A 12 13.20 47.71 19.22
C LEU A 12 12.66 46.41 19.85
N PHE A 13 11.38 46.10 19.62
CA PHE A 13 10.84 44.77 19.92
C PHE A 13 11.40 43.78 18.90
N ILE A 14 12.36 42.96 19.31
CA ILE A 14 12.77 41.77 18.55
C ILE A 14 11.71 40.70 18.82
N VAL A 15 10.77 40.54 17.89
CA VAL A 15 9.91 39.35 17.83
C VAL A 15 10.78 38.23 17.30
N ILE A 16 11.27 37.35 18.19
CA ILE A 16 11.82 36.06 17.78
C ILE A 16 10.62 35.19 17.41
N ALA A 17 10.21 35.25 16.14
CA ALA A 17 9.36 34.23 15.57
C ALA A 17 10.20 32.94 15.51
N ALA A 18 9.97 32.03 16.45
CA ALA A 18 10.43 30.66 16.34
C ALA A 18 9.66 30.04 15.16
N ALA A 19 10.20 30.19 13.95
CA ALA A 19 9.75 29.43 12.81
C ALA A 19 10.05 27.95 13.12
N ALA A 20 9.01 27.19 13.43
CA ALA A 20 9.09 25.74 13.38
C ALA A 20 9.65 25.37 11.99
N PRO A 21 10.63 24.46 11.91
CA PRO A 21 11.13 24.04 10.61
C PRO A 21 9.97 23.38 9.89
N ILE A 22 9.42 24.08 8.89
CA ILE A 22 8.68 23.43 7.82
C ILE A 22 9.67 22.40 7.29
N LEU A 23 9.39 21.12 7.51
CA LEU A 23 10.09 20.04 6.84
C LEU A 23 9.85 20.25 5.35
N THR A 24 10.75 20.98 4.70
CA THR A 24 10.84 20.97 3.26
C THR A 24 11.34 19.58 2.92
N ASN A 25 10.41 18.64 2.73
CA ASN A 25 10.65 17.45 1.94
C ASN A 25 11.01 17.95 0.54
N ALA A 26 12.27 18.32 0.34
CA ALA A 26 12.83 18.49 -0.99
C ALA A 26 12.47 17.21 -1.72
N GLN A 27 11.59 17.32 -2.71
CA GLN A 27 10.94 16.19 -3.35
C GLN A 27 12.02 15.25 -3.87
N VAL A 28 12.27 14.18 -3.11
CA VAL A 28 13.37 13.27 -3.40
C VAL A 28 13.08 12.68 -4.77
N LYS A 29 13.97 12.94 -5.73
CA LYS A 29 13.74 12.49 -7.10
C LYS A 29 13.63 10.97 -7.12
N PRO A 30 12.59 10.39 -7.75
CA PRO A 30 12.48 8.95 -7.89
C PRO A 30 13.69 8.40 -8.67
N ALA A 31 14.54 7.64 -8.00
CA ALA A 31 15.73 7.02 -8.58
C ALA A 31 16.24 5.90 -7.67
N ARG A 32 16.92 4.90 -8.25
CA ARG A 32 17.59 3.83 -7.50
C ARG A 32 18.77 4.34 -6.67
N ASP A 33 19.13 3.61 -5.63
CA ASP A 33 20.42 3.81 -4.97
C ASP A 33 21.55 3.23 -5.85
N PRO A 34 22.53 4.04 -6.33
CA PRO A 34 23.66 3.52 -7.07
C PRO A 34 24.57 2.60 -6.26
N LYS A 35 24.51 2.65 -4.92
CA LYS A 35 25.34 1.85 -4.01
C LYS A 35 24.69 0.52 -3.62
N GLN A 36 23.38 0.37 -3.81
CA GLN A 36 22.70 -0.89 -3.57
C GLN A 36 22.87 -1.80 -4.81
N PRO A 37 23.35 -3.04 -4.64
CA PRO A 37 23.39 -4.00 -5.73
C PRO A 37 21.97 -4.31 -6.25
N VAL A 38 21.88 -4.77 -7.49
CA VAL A 38 20.62 -5.24 -8.09
C VAL A 38 20.66 -6.75 -8.21
N ASP A 39 19.50 -7.40 -8.11
CA ASP A 39 19.38 -8.81 -8.45
C ASP A 39 19.39 -8.92 -9.98
N GLU A 40 20.55 -9.24 -10.55
CA GLU A 40 20.77 -9.24 -12.00
C GLU A 40 19.91 -10.27 -12.73
N GLU A 41 19.71 -11.45 -12.13
CA GLU A 41 18.90 -12.52 -12.75
C GLU A 41 17.43 -12.12 -12.77
N TYR A 42 16.91 -11.63 -11.63
CA TYR A 42 15.54 -11.18 -11.53
C TYR A 42 15.29 -9.95 -12.43
N SER A 43 16.21 -8.98 -12.41
CA SER A 43 16.10 -7.76 -13.23
C SER A 43 16.15 -8.06 -14.73
N LYS A 44 16.96 -9.05 -15.15
CA LYS A 44 16.97 -9.52 -16.55
C LYS A 44 15.59 -10.04 -16.95
N LYS A 45 14.96 -10.86 -16.10
CA LYS A 45 13.64 -11.41 -16.37
C LYS A 45 12.53 -10.37 -16.35
N ILE A 46 12.60 -9.35 -15.47
CA ILE A 46 11.70 -8.18 -15.54
C ILE A 46 11.73 -7.58 -16.95
N ARG A 47 12.93 -7.30 -17.48
CA ARG A 47 13.09 -6.69 -18.81
C ARG A 47 12.61 -7.61 -19.92
N GLU A 48 12.92 -8.90 -19.83
CA GLU A 48 12.47 -9.93 -20.78
C GLU A 48 10.93 -9.98 -20.86
N TYR A 49 10.25 -10.04 -19.71
CA TYR A 49 8.79 -10.20 -19.65
C TYR A 49 8.00 -8.90 -19.79
N THR A 50 8.64 -7.75 -19.58
CA THR A 50 8.03 -6.44 -19.89
C THR A 50 7.83 -6.26 -21.40
N THR A 51 8.59 -6.97 -22.24
CA THR A 51 8.60 -6.93 -23.72
C THR A 51 9.11 -5.63 -24.34
N GLU A 52 8.71 -4.46 -23.83
CA GLU A 52 9.17 -3.14 -24.34
C GLU A 52 9.44 -2.16 -23.19
N THR A 53 10.48 -1.33 -23.34
CA THR A 53 10.95 -0.46 -22.24
C THR A 53 9.95 0.60 -21.78
N PHE A 54 9.02 1.02 -22.64
CA PHE A 54 8.01 2.01 -22.29
C PHE A 54 6.83 1.44 -21.48
N PHE A 55 6.71 0.11 -21.36
CA PHE A 55 5.70 -0.52 -20.49
C PHE A 55 6.09 -0.52 -19.01
N ASN A 56 7.33 -0.18 -18.67
CA ASN A 56 7.82 -0.21 -17.31
C ASN A 56 8.59 1.07 -16.96
N SER A 57 8.52 1.47 -15.70
CA SER A 57 9.18 2.68 -15.22
C SER A 57 10.62 2.38 -14.78
N PRO A 58 11.52 3.39 -14.78
CA PRO A 58 12.86 3.25 -14.18
C PRO A 58 12.88 2.93 -12.68
N LEU A 59 11.72 2.98 -12.00
CA LEU A 59 11.59 2.59 -10.59
C LEU A 59 11.39 1.08 -10.42
N THR A 60 11.01 0.40 -11.50
CA THR A 60 10.54 -0.99 -11.48
C THR A 60 11.16 -1.84 -12.59
N ASP A 61 12.11 -1.32 -13.38
CA ASP A 61 12.87 -2.04 -14.42
C ASP A 61 14.09 -2.82 -13.90
N TYR A 62 14.28 -2.83 -12.58
CA TYR A 62 15.30 -3.57 -11.85
C TYR A 62 14.73 -4.01 -10.50
N LEU A 63 15.27 -5.06 -9.87
CA LEU A 63 14.94 -5.43 -8.50
C LEU A 63 16.13 -5.12 -7.57
N PRO A 64 15.94 -4.39 -6.45
CA PRO A 64 17.01 -4.16 -5.47
C PRO A 64 17.41 -5.48 -4.80
N ALA A 65 18.72 -5.76 -4.74
CA ALA A 65 19.22 -6.97 -4.10
C ALA A 65 19.16 -6.86 -2.57
N SER A 66 18.87 -7.98 -1.94
CA SER A 66 19.04 -8.18 -0.50
C SER A 66 19.71 -9.54 -0.25
N PRO A 67 20.73 -9.62 0.63
CA PRO A 67 21.33 -10.90 0.97
C PRO A 67 20.42 -11.78 1.84
N ASN A 68 19.47 -11.17 2.57
CA ASN A 68 18.73 -11.84 3.65
C ASN A 68 17.22 -11.84 3.47
N VAL A 69 16.68 -11.05 2.53
CA VAL A 69 15.25 -10.95 2.28
C VAL A 69 14.92 -11.72 0.99
N PRO A 70 14.08 -12.77 1.06
CA PRO A 70 13.72 -13.54 -0.12
C PRO A 70 12.84 -12.73 -1.07
N THR A 71 13.08 -12.88 -2.37
CA THR A 71 12.26 -12.27 -3.42
C THR A 71 11.00 -13.10 -3.69
N PRO A 72 9.98 -12.58 -4.41
CA PRO A 72 8.78 -13.34 -4.78
C PRO A 72 9.09 -14.68 -5.48
N LYS A 73 10.23 -14.75 -6.17
CA LYS A 73 10.74 -15.96 -6.83
C LYS A 73 10.85 -17.17 -5.89
N ALA A 74 11.07 -16.96 -4.59
CA ALA A 74 11.19 -18.04 -3.61
C ALA A 74 9.91 -18.91 -3.52
N VAL A 75 8.73 -18.33 -3.79
CA VAL A 75 7.46 -19.06 -3.78
C VAL A 75 6.97 -19.32 -5.21
N LEU A 76 7.12 -18.35 -6.11
CA LEU A 76 6.61 -18.45 -7.49
C LEU A 76 7.48 -19.32 -8.42
N GLY A 77 8.73 -19.56 -8.04
CA GLY A 77 9.76 -20.19 -8.89
C GLY A 77 10.18 -19.35 -10.10
N ASP A 78 9.61 -18.16 -10.27
CA ASP A 78 10.04 -17.13 -11.22
C ASP A 78 9.70 -15.72 -10.70
N VAL A 79 10.05 -14.66 -11.43
CA VAL A 79 9.72 -13.28 -11.06
C VAL A 79 8.21 -13.05 -10.95
N ALA A 80 7.83 -12.11 -10.09
CA ALA A 80 6.47 -11.63 -10.03
C ALA A 80 6.01 -11.14 -11.41
N GLY A 81 4.81 -11.57 -11.84
CA GLY A 81 4.27 -11.24 -13.16
C GLY A 81 4.86 -12.03 -14.34
N ALA A 82 5.63 -13.10 -14.08
CA ALA A 82 6.13 -13.97 -15.15
C ALA A 82 4.97 -14.58 -15.99
N PRO A 83 5.11 -14.66 -17.33
CA PRO A 83 4.08 -15.21 -18.19
C PRO A 83 3.83 -16.68 -17.88
N GLY A 84 2.57 -17.12 -18.02
CA GLY A 84 2.22 -18.51 -17.75
C GLY A 84 2.07 -18.85 -16.27
N LYS A 85 2.25 -17.89 -15.35
CA LYS A 85 2.22 -18.13 -13.90
C LYS A 85 1.18 -17.25 -13.21
N LEU A 86 0.18 -17.88 -12.62
CA LEU A 86 -0.80 -17.21 -11.77
C LEU A 86 -0.84 -17.89 -10.39
N PRO A 87 -0.38 -17.22 -9.32
CA PRO A 87 -0.35 -17.83 -7.99
C PRO A 87 -1.73 -17.87 -7.34
N TYR A 88 -2.02 -18.95 -6.63
CA TYR A 88 -3.14 -19.04 -5.70
C TYR A 88 -2.96 -18.04 -4.55
N ALA A 89 -4.06 -17.66 -3.89
CA ALA A 89 -3.99 -16.74 -2.77
C ALA A 89 -3.07 -17.28 -1.64
N ALA A 90 -3.06 -18.59 -1.42
CA ALA A 90 -2.20 -19.24 -0.44
C ALA A 90 -0.70 -19.03 -0.73
N GLU A 91 -0.28 -19.01 -1.99
CA GLU A 91 1.11 -18.76 -2.39
C GLU A 91 1.50 -17.29 -2.16
N VAL A 92 0.60 -16.37 -2.53
CA VAL A 92 0.76 -14.93 -2.25
C VAL A 92 0.92 -14.71 -0.75
N TYR A 93 0.07 -15.33 0.07
CA TYR A 93 0.09 -15.14 1.53
C TYR A 93 1.29 -15.81 2.19
N SER A 94 1.69 -17.00 1.70
CA SER A 94 2.92 -17.67 2.13
C SER A 94 4.13 -16.76 1.93
N TYR A 95 4.22 -16.09 0.77
CA TYR A 95 5.27 -15.13 0.51
C TYR A 95 5.21 -13.90 1.43
N MET A 96 4.04 -13.30 1.66
CA MET A 96 3.91 -12.15 2.56
C MET A 96 4.36 -12.48 4.00
N ARG A 97 4.06 -13.68 4.49
CA ARG A 97 4.54 -14.17 5.79
C ARG A 97 6.04 -14.49 5.79
N MET A 98 6.56 -14.99 4.67
CA MET A 98 8.01 -15.17 4.48
C MET A 98 8.74 -13.83 4.56
N LEU A 99 8.18 -12.79 3.95
CA LEU A 99 8.70 -11.42 3.98
C LEU A 99 8.68 -10.83 5.39
N GLU A 100 7.58 -10.98 6.14
CA GLU A 100 7.50 -10.59 7.57
C GLU A 100 8.56 -11.28 8.42
N LYS A 101 8.78 -12.58 8.21
CA LYS A 101 9.81 -13.31 8.97
C LYS A 101 11.22 -12.82 8.65
N ALA A 102 11.46 -12.38 7.43
CA ALA A 102 12.79 -11.95 6.96
C ALA A 102 13.09 -10.46 7.21
N SER A 103 12.06 -9.64 7.47
CA SER A 103 12.20 -8.19 7.58
C SER A 103 11.43 -7.59 8.76
N PRO A 104 12.10 -6.84 9.66
CA PRO A 104 11.42 -6.14 10.76
C PRO A 104 10.54 -4.97 10.26
N ARG A 105 10.62 -4.64 8.97
CA ARG A 105 9.86 -3.59 8.29
C ARG A 105 8.48 -4.06 7.79
N VAL A 106 8.12 -5.32 8.04
CA VAL A 106 6.90 -5.94 7.53
C VAL A 106 6.13 -6.63 8.66
N LYS A 107 4.81 -6.44 8.71
CA LYS A 107 3.90 -7.12 9.62
C LYS A 107 2.64 -7.60 8.91
N VAL A 108 2.24 -8.84 9.14
CA VAL A 108 1.02 -9.43 8.54
C VAL A 108 -0.05 -9.57 9.61
N TYR A 109 -1.24 -9.08 9.30
CA TYR A 109 -2.43 -9.14 10.14
C TYR A 109 -3.50 -9.98 9.44
N SER A 110 -4.14 -10.88 10.18
CA SER A 110 -5.39 -11.48 9.72
C SER A 110 -6.51 -10.45 9.86
N ILE A 111 -7.31 -10.26 8.81
CA ILE A 111 -8.42 -9.28 8.80
C ILE A 111 -9.81 -9.93 8.73
N GLY A 112 -9.87 -11.24 8.91
CA GLY A 112 -11.09 -12.03 8.89
C GLY A 112 -11.03 -13.17 7.88
N THR A 113 -12.18 -13.77 7.60
CA THR A 113 -12.31 -14.85 6.61
C THR A 113 -13.36 -14.50 5.56
N THR A 114 -13.22 -15.09 4.38
CA THR A 114 -14.22 -15.06 3.30
C THR A 114 -15.49 -15.84 3.64
N GLU A 115 -16.44 -15.89 2.70
CA GLU A 115 -17.66 -16.67 2.85
C GLU A 115 -17.42 -18.18 2.89
N GLU A 116 -16.36 -18.65 2.23
CA GLU A 116 -15.91 -20.05 2.26
C GLU A 116 -14.87 -20.34 3.35
N GLY A 117 -14.57 -19.36 4.20
CA GLY A 117 -13.71 -19.54 5.37
C GLY A 117 -12.21 -19.44 5.08
N ARG A 118 -11.81 -18.93 3.91
CA ARG A 118 -10.40 -18.63 3.62
C ARG A 118 -9.98 -17.35 4.35
N GLU A 119 -8.78 -17.34 4.91
CA GLU A 119 -8.22 -16.14 5.56
C GLU A 119 -8.14 -14.98 4.56
N MET A 120 -8.31 -13.75 5.05
CA MET A 120 -7.89 -12.53 4.37
C MET A 120 -6.80 -11.86 5.22
N ILE A 121 -5.79 -11.27 4.58
CA ILE A 121 -4.68 -10.61 5.29
C ILE A 121 -4.53 -9.14 4.88
N ALA A 122 -3.98 -8.35 5.80
CA ALA A 122 -3.40 -7.04 5.52
C ALA A 122 -1.91 -7.04 5.92
N VAL A 123 -1.06 -6.45 5.09
CA VAL A 123 0.40 -6.40 5.24
C VAL A 123 0.81 -4.96 5.44
N ALA A 124 1.34 -4.61 6.61
CA ALA A 124 1.88 -3.30 6.89
C ALA A 124 3.38 -3.27 6.57
N VAL A 125 3.81 -2.32 5.74
CA VAL A 125 5.22 -2.08 5.40
C VAL A 125 5.58 -0.65 5.76
N ALA A 126 6.55 -0.48 6.65
CA ALA A 126 7.08 0.81 7.10
C ALA A 126 8.45 0.65 7.78
N SER A 127 9.05 1.75 8.22
CA SER A 127 10.28 1.69 9.01
C SER A 127 10.03 1.02 10.36
N GLU A 128 11.04 0.40 10.93
CA GLU A 128 10.96 -0.23 12.27
C GLU A 128 10.51 0.78 13.33
N SER A 129 10.97 2.03 13.21
CA SER A 129 10.59 3.13 14.08
C SER A 129 9.09 3.46 14.00
N LEU A 130 8.51 3.49 12.79
CA LEU A 130 7.08 3.72 12.62
C LEU A 130 6.25 2.52 13.11
N LEU A 131 6.65 1.29 12.75
CA LEU A 131 5.94 0.08 13.20
C LEU A 131 5.97 -0.07 14.72
N GLY A 132 7.07 0.32 15.38
CA GLY A 132 7.19 0.34 16.83
C GLY A 132 6.25 1.35 17.52
N LYS A 133 5.73 2.34 16.79
CA LYS A 133 4.81 3.38 17.29
C LYS A 133 3.38 3.24 16.73
N LEU A 134 3.07 2.11 16.10
CA LEU A 134 1.84 1.95 15.33
C LEU A 134 0.58 2.12 16.18
N ASP A 135 0.53 1.54 17.38
CA ASP A 135 -0.65 1.62 18.25
C ASP A 135 -0.87 3.03 18.83
N GLU A 136 0.22 3.74 19.15
CA GLU A 136 0.14 5.16 19.52
C GLU A 136 -0.39 5.99 18.35
N ASN A 137 0.07 5.70 17.13
CA ASN A 137 -0.40 6.38 15.94
C ASN A 137 -1.89 6.13 15.67
N ARG A 138 -2.35 4.88 15.79
CA ARG A 138 -3.78 4.55 15.71
C ARG A 138 -4.61 5.34 16.71
N THR A 139 -4.11 5.51 17.94
CA THR A 139 -4.78 6.31 18.97
C THR A 139 -4.87 7.77 18.57
N ARG A 140 -3.81 8.37 18.03
CA ARG A 140 -3.81 9.75 17.54
C ARG A 140 -4.75 9.93 16.34
N LEU A 141 -4.69 9.03 15.37
CA LEU A 141 -5.58 9.05 14.20
C LEU A 141 -7.05 8.88 14.59
N ALA A 142 -7.35 8.08 15.63
CA ALA A 142 -8.71 7.94 16.14
C ALA A 142 -9.25 9.25 16.74
N LYS A 143 -8.41 10.01 17.46
CA LYS A 143 -8.76 11.35 17.95
C LYS A 143 -9.01 12.33 16.81
N LEU A 144 -8.15 12.31 15.78
CA LEU A 144 -8.31 13.15 14.59
C LEU A 144 -9.59 12.81 13.81
N ALA A 145 -9.96 11.52 13.75
CA ALA A 145 -11.19 11.07 13.10
C ALA A 145 -12.47 11.40 13.88
N ASP A 146 -12.38 11.70 15.18
CA ASP A 146 -13.50 12.15 16.00
C ASP A 146 -13.13 13.42 16.79
N PRO A 147 -13.27 14.61 16.19
CA PRO A 147 -12.84 15.88 16.79
C PRO A 147 -13.59 16.23 18.09
N ARG A 148 -14.72 15.56 18.38
CA ARG A 148 -15.43 15.72 19.66
C ARG A 148 -14.57 15.26 20.83
N THR A 149 -13.67 14.30 20.61
CA THR A 149 -12.76 13.75 21.64
C THR A 149 -11.65 14.72 22.05
N ILE A 150 -11.40 15.76 21.23
CA ILE A 150 -10.43 16.83 21.49
C ILE A 150 -11.10 18.19 21.71
N ASN A 151 -12.41 18.21 22.03
CA ASN A 151 -13.20 19.41 22.24
C ASN A 151 -13.20 20.40 21.05
N MET A 152 -13.08 19.89 19.81
CA MET A 152 -12.97 20.73 18.61
C MET A 152 -11.85 21.77 18.71
N ASN A 153 -10.72 21.41 19.33
CA ASN A 153 -9.58 22.31 19.53
C ASN A 153 -8.54 22.15 18.41
N ASP A 154 -8.39 23.19 17.58
CA ASP A 154 -7.46 23.22 16.46
C ASP A 154 -5.99 23.11 16.91
N ASP A 155 -5.59 23.74 18.02
CA ASP A 155 -4.21 23.65 18.53
C ASP A 155 -3.85 22.20 18.93
N GLU A 156 -4.83 21.45 19.48
CA GLU A 156 -4.62 20.03 19.78
C GLU A 156 -4.61 19.19 18.50
N ALA A 157 -5.46 19.50 17.52
CA ALA A 157 -5.45 18.84 16.23
C ALA A 157 -4.09 19.00 15.52
N ASP A 158 -3.55 20.21 15.47
CA ASP A 158 -2.25 20.50 14.86
C ASP A 158 -1.11 19.73 15.53
N ARG A 159 -1.12 19.64 16.87
CA ARG A 159 -0.16 18.81 17.63
C ARG A 159 -0.30 17.32 17.27
N LEU A 160 -1.52 16.81 17.16
CA LEU A 160 -1.77 15.42 16.81
C LEU A 160 -1.36 15.12 15.36
N VAL A 161 -1.61 16.03 14.42
CA VAL A 161 -1.18 15.90 13.02
C VAL A 161 0.35 15.85 12.96
N ALA A 162 1.05 16.78 13.60
CA ALA A 162 2.51 16.81 13.61
C ALA A 162 3.16 15.58 14.27
N ALA A 163 2.46 14.92 15.20
CA ALA A 163 2.91 13.71 15.88
C ALA A 163 2.49 12.41 15.18
N SER A 164 1.61 12.48 14.17
CA SER A 164 1.06 11.30 13.49
C SER A 164 1.71 11.08 12.12
N PHE A 165 1.62 9.86 11.64
CA PHE A 165 1.99 9.48 10.29
C PHE A 165 0.80 8.82 9.58
N PRO A 166 0.63 9.05 8.27
CA PRO A 166 -0.51 8.52 7.53
C PRO A 166 -0.38 7.02 7.27
N ILE A 167 -1.54 6.39 7.05
CA ILE A 167 -1.68 5.02 6.53
C ILE A 167 -2.23 5.13 5.10
N TYR A 168 -1.50 4.57 4.14
CA TYR A 168 -1.92 4.45 2.74
C TYR A 168 -2.30 3.00 2.46
N TYR A 169 -3.58 2.72 2.21
CA TYR A 169 -4.09 1.37 2.09
C TYR A 169 -4.28 0.97 0.62
N ILE A 170 -3.58 -0.05 0.17
CA ILE A 170 -3.67 -0.59 -1.20
C ILE A 170 -4.38 -1.93 -1.15
N THR A 171 -5.39 -2.10 -1.99
CA THR A 171 -6.11 -3.37 -2.17
C THR A 171 -5.95 -3.87 -3.60
N GLY A 172 -5.96 -5.19 -3.79
CA GLY A 172 -5.86 -5.81 -5.11
C GLY A 172 -6.80 -6.99 -5.26
N THR A 173 -7.17 -7.28 -6.51
CA THR A 173 -8.05 -8.40 -6.88
C THR A 173 -9.35 -8.38 -6.08
N ILE A 174 -10.08 -7.26 -6.11
CA ILE A 174 -11.48 -7.23 -5.69
C ILE A 174 -12.38 -7.94 -6.71
N HIS A 175 -11.99 -7.93 -7.99
CA HIS A 175 -12.55 -8.78 -9.02
C HIS A 175 -11.58 -9.93 -9.32
N SER A 176 -12.06 -11.17 -9.23
CA SER A 176 -11.22 -12.37 -9.38
C SER A 176 -10.56 -12.53 -10.75
N THR A 177 -11.12 -11.92 -11.79
CA THR A 177 -10.61 -11.95 -13.17
C THR A 177 -9.48 -10.95 -13.43
N GLU A 178 -9.17 -10.08 -12.46
CA GLU A 178 -8.08 -9.12 -12.52
C GLU A 178 -6.85 -9.73 -11.81
N THR A 179 -5.85 -10.11 -12.59
CA THR A 179 -4.89 -11.16 -12.26
C THR A 179 -3.48 -10.68 -11.89
N GLY A 180 -3.08 -9.51 -12.35
CA GLY A 180 -1.77 -8.90 -12.18
C GLY A 180 -1.52 -8.23 -10.83
N SER A 181 -2.53 -7.62 -10.21
CA SER A 181 -2.33 -6.86 -8.95
C SER A 181 -1.70 -7.68 -7.81
N PRO A 182 -1.97 -8.98 -7.59
CA PRO A 182 -1.38 -9.69 -6.45
C PRO A 182 0.12 -9.88 -6.58
N THR A 183 0.62 -10.21 -7.77
CA THR A 183 2.07 -10.32 -8.01
C THR A 183 2.75 -8.95 -7.98
N ALA A 184 2.10 -7.90 -8.49
CA ALA A 184 2.61 -6.54 -8.36
C ALA A 184 2.73 -6.12 -6.90
N LEU A 185 1.75 -6.46 -6.06
CA LEU A 185 1.74 -6.15 -4.63
C LEU A 185 2.77 -6.97 -3.83
N MET A 186 3.06 -8.21 -4.24
CA MET A 186 4.19 -8.98 -3.68
C MET A 186 5.53 -8.27 -3.91
N GLU A 187 5.76 -7.78 -5.14
CA GLU A 187 7.00 -7.09 -5.47
C GLU A 187 7.06 -5.69 -4.84
N LEU A 188 5.94 -4.96 -4.78
CA LEU A 188 5.86 -3.68 -4.09
C LEU A 188 6.24 -3.81 -2.61
N ALA A 189 5.66 -4.82 -1.91
CA ALA A 189 5.98 -5.07 -0.50
C ALA A 189 7.48 -5.37 -0.30
N TYR A 190 8.08 -6.17 -1.19
CA TYR A 190 9.52 -6.44 -1.18
C TYR A 190 10.35 -5.17 -1.36
N ARG A 191 10.05 -4.37 -2.40
CA ARG A 191 10.76 -3.13 -2.70
C ARG A 191 10.69 -2.16 -1.53
N LEU A 192 9.50 -1.94 -0.98
CA LEU A 192 9.32 -1.10 0.19
C LEU A 192 10.12 -1.61 1.40
N ALA A 193 10.27 -2.92 1.57
CA ALA A 193 11.04 -3.50 2.67
C ALA A 193 12.57 -3.40 2.47
N VAL A 194 13.07 -3.43 1.23
CA VAL A 194 14.50 -3.67 0.90
C VAL A 194 15.20 -2.47 0.25
N ASP A 195 14.50 -1.68 -0.55
CA ASP A 195 15.11 -0.60 -1.32
C ASP A 195 15.61 0.50 -0.38
N GLU A 196 16.90 0.83 -0.49
CA GLU A 196 17.60 1.84 0.30
C GLU A 196 17.76 3.16 -0.44
N SER A 197 17.17 3.29 -1.63
CA SER A 197 17.10 4.57 -2.33
C SER A 197 16.51 5.64 -1.42
N PRO A 198 17.02 6.87 -1.50
CA PRO A 198 16.45 7.99 -0.75
C PRO A 198 14.93 8.13 -0.95
N TYR A 199 14.43 7.82 -2.16
CA TYR A 199 13.01 7.88 -2.49
C TYR A 199 12.19 6.87 -1.69
N VAL A 200 12.54 5.57 -1.74
CA VAL A 200 11.79 4.53 -1.04
C VAL A 200 11.95 4.65 0.48
N ARG A 201 13.14 5.04 0.97
CA ARG A 201 13.32 5.36 2.41
C ARG A 201 12.40 6.46 2.88
N THR A 202 12.27 7.53 2.10
CA THR A 202 11.37 8.65 2.46
C THR A 202 9.94 8.17 2.61
N ILE A 203 9.45 7.31 1.72
CA ILE A 203 8.11 6.70 1.85
C ILE A 203 8.04 5.88 3.14
N ARG A 204 8.98 4.94 3.31
CA ARG A 204 9.02 4.00 4.44
C ARG A 204 9.14 4.69 5.81
N ASP A 205 9.83 5.81 5.88
CA ASP A 205 10.12 6.53 7.13
C ASP A 205 9.01 7.54 7.51
N ASN A 206 8.07 7.84 6.60
CA ASN A 206 7.03 8.85 6.82
C ASN A 206 5.61 8.30 6.76
N MET A 207 5.37 7.08 6.28
CA MET A 207 4.04 6.48 6.25
C MET A 207 4.06 4.97 6.42
N VAL A 208 2.90 4.40 6.75
CA VAL A 208 2.67 2.96 6.65
C VAL A 208 1.93 2.67 5.36
N THR A 209 2.54 1.86 4.49
CA THR A 209 1.81 1.26 3.37
C THR A 209 1.13 -0.01 3.87
N LEU A 210 -0.19 -0.03 3.89
CA LEU A 210 -1.00 -1.20 4.22
C LEU A 210 -1.43 -1.87 2.92
N ILE A 211 -1.34 -3.19 2.82
CA ILE A 211 -1.61 -3.92 1.57
C ILE A 211 -2.52 -5.12 1.85
N THR A 212 -3.65 -5.21 1.16
CA THR A 212 -4.43 -6.44 1.06
C THR A 212 -4.29 -6.97 -0.37
N PRO A 213 -3.42 -7.98 -0.59
CA PRO A 213 -3.03 -8.34 -1.94
C PRO A 213 -4.11 -9.09 -2.72
N VAL A 214 -5.06 -9.72 -2.02
CA VAL A 214 -6.20 -10.42 -2.62
C VAL A 214 -7.41 -10.15 -1.74
N VAL A 215 -8.37 -9.37 -2.26
CA VAL A 215 -9.66 -9.12 -1.59
C VAL A 215 -10.63 -10.27 -1.85
N GLU A 216 -10.81 -10.67 -3.12
CA GLU A 216 -11.67 -11.78 -3.52
C GLU A 216 -10.89 -13.10 -3.55
N VAL A 217 -10.65 -13.66 -2.37
CA VAL A 217 -9.85 -14.89 -2.19
C VAL A 217 -10.56 -16.11 -2.77
N ASP A 218 -11.88 -16.22 -2.59
CA ASP A 218 -12.66 -17.39 -3.00
C ASP A 218 -12.77 -17.44 -4.52
N GLY A 219 -13.06 -16.30 -5.16
CA GLY A 219 -13.12 -16.19 -6.61
C GLY A 219 -11.75 -16.31 -7.27
N ARG A 220 -10.69 -15.77 -6.68
CA ARG A 220 -9.34 -15.82 -7.26
C ARG A 220 -8.86 -17.25 -7.46
N ASP A 221 -8.96 -18.11 -6.45
CA ASP A 221 -8.47 -19.49 -6.58
C ASP A 221 -9.20 -20.24 -7.71
N ARG A 222 -10.50 -19.99 -7.92
CA ARG A 222 -11.26 -20.53 -9.07
C ARG A 222 -10.76 -20.00 -10.41
N MET A 223 -10.39 -18.72 -10.48
CA MET A 223 -9.78 -18.13 -11.67
C MET A 223 -8.43 -18.80 -11.98
N VAL A 224 -7.64 -19.10 -10.95
CA VAL A 224 -6.38 -19.83 -11.07
C VAL A 224 -6.62 -21.27 -11.57
N ASP A 225 -7.63 -21.96 -11.05
CA ASP A 225 -8.02 -23.29 -11.54
C ASP A 225 -8.37 -23.27 -13.04
N VAL A 226 -9.21 -22.31 -13.46
CA VAL A 226 -9.60 -22.12 -14.87
C VAL A 226 -8.38 -21.82 -15.75
N TYR A 227 -7.48 -20.96 -15.28
CA TYR A 227 -6.25 -20.63 -16.00
C TYR A 227 -5.34 -21.85 -16.19
N ASN A 228 -5.07 -22.59 -15.11
CA ASN A 228 -4.23 -23.79 -15.15
C ASN A 228 -4.86 -24.90 -16.01
N TRP A 229 -6.18 -25.07 -15.94
CA TRP A 229 -6.90 -25.98 -16.82
C TRP A 229 -6.73 -25.58 -18.28
N HIS A 230 -6.82 -24.29 -18.62
CA HIS A 230 -6.65 -23.84 -20.00
C HIS A 230 -5.23 -24.05 -20.51
N LEU A 231 -4.20 -23.80 -19.69
CA LEU A 231 -2.82 -24.11 -20.04
C LEU A 231 -2.62 -25.61 -20.37
N ALA A 232 -3.30 -26.50 -19.64
CA ALA A 232 -3.28 -27.93 -19.93
C ALA A 232 -4.15 -28.33 -21.15
N ASN A 233 -5.10 -27.48 -21.56
CA ASN A 233 -6.08 -27.75 -22.62
C ASN A 233 -6.17 -26.57 -23.62
N PRO A 234 -5.08 -26.20 -24.32
CA PRO A 234 -4.99 -24.94 -25.06
C PRO A 234 -5.94 -24.84 -26.27
N LYS A 235 -6.47 -25.97 -26.75
CA LYS A 235 -7.41 -26.03 -27.88
C LYS A 235 -8.87 -26.06 -27.44
N SER A 236 -9.12 -26.16 -26.14
CA SER A 236 -10.46 -26.26 -25.59
C SER A 236 -10.99 -24.87 -25.23
N ASN A 237 -12.30 -24.70 -25.35
CA ASN A 237 -12.96 -23.48 -24.89
C ASN A 237 -12.79 -23.34 -23.38
N TRP A 238 -12.57 -22.12 -22.92
CA TRP A 238 -12.46 -21.82 -21.49
C TRP A 238 -13.74 -22.22 -20.77
N PRO A 239 -13.66 -22.89 -19.61
CA PRO A 239 -14.81 -23.09 -18.75
C PRO A 239 -15.32 -21.70 -18.32
N PRO A 240 -16.63 -21.42 -18.45
CA PRO A 240 -17.18 -20.18 -17.93
C PRO A 240 -17.03 -20.17 -16.40
N LEU A 241 -16.71 -19.01 -15.83
CA LEU A 241 -16.83 -18.79 -14.39
C LEU A 241 -18.31 -18.81 -14.02
N VAL A 242 -18.83 -19.98 -13.65
CA VAL A 242 -20.26 -20.13 -13.32
C VAL A 242 -20.59 -19.40 -12.02
N TYR A 243 -19.66 -19.38 -11.06
CA TYR A 243 -19.74 -18.63 -9.80
C TYR A 243 -18.33 -18.23 -9.34
N TRP A 244 -18.13 -16.97 -8.98
CA TRP A 244 -16.89 -16.51 -8.31
C TRP A 244 -17.12 -16.16 -6.83
N GLY A 245 -18.32 -16.42 -6.30
CA GLY A 245 -18.68 -16.27 -4.90
C GLY A 245 -19.40 -17.50 -4.35
N LYS A 246 -19.59 -17.56 -3.03
CA LYS A 246 -20.29 -18.68 -2.38
C LYS A 246 -21.74 -18.77 -2.82
N TYR A 247 -22.05 -19.75 -3.67
CA TYR A 247 -23.38 -20.07 -4.22
C TYR A 247 -24.04 -19.00 -5.12
N VAL A 248 -23.38 -17.86 -5.38
CA VAL A 248 -23.89 -16.78 -6.24
C VAL A 248 -22.75 -16.02 -6.93
N ALA A 249 -23.03 -15.41 -8.07
CA ALA A 249 -22.18 -14.37 -8.66
C ALA A 249 -22.62 -13.00 -8.12
N HIS A 250 -21.66 -12.14 -7.78
CA HIS A 250 -21.91 -10.79 -7.25
C HIS A 250 -20.76 -9.86 -7.63
N ASP A 251 -21.03 -8.56 -7.75
CA ASP A 251 -19.99 -7.56 -7.92
C ASP A 251 -19.58 -7.01 -6.54
N ASN A 252 -18.37 -7.35 -6.10
CA ASN A 252 -17.79 -6.91 -4.83
C ASN A 252 -17.70 -5.39 -4.74
N ASN A 253 -17.39 -4.72 -5.85
CA ASN A 253 -17.26 -3.28 -5.92
C ASN A 253 -18.62 -2.57 -6.12
N ARG A 254 -19.73 -3.27 -5.86
CA ARG A 254 -21.07 -2.71 -5.64
C ARG A 254 -21.63 -2.99 -4.24
N ASP A 255 -20.97 -3.84 -3.47
CA ASP A 255 -21.42 -4.23 -2.13
C ASP A 255 -21.10 -3.19 -1.05
N ALA A 256 -20.25 -2.19 -1.32
CA ALA A 256 -19.87 -1.16 -0.33
C ALA A 256 -21.06 -0.38 0.26
N ILE A 257 -22.19 -0.30 -0.44
CA ILE A 257 -23.43 0.32 0.05
C ILE A 257 -24.19 -0.61 1.01
N GLY A 258 -24.21 -1.91 0.71
CA GLY A 258 -25.02 -2.91 1.43
C GLY A 258 -24.28 -3.64 2.54
N LEU A 259 -22.95 -3.73 2.45
CA LEU A 259 -22.08 -4.44 3.39
C LEU A 259 -22.50 -5.89 3.64
N SER A 260 -23.02 -6.55 2.61
CA SER A 260 -23.58 -7.89 2.74
C SER A 260 -22.50 -8.97 2.79
N LEU A 261 -21.39 -8.76 2.09
CA LEU A 261 -20.30 -9.72 1.96
C LEU A 261 -19.30 -9.58 3.12
N LYS A 262 -18.75 -10.71 3.59
CA LYS A 262 -17.65 -10.69 4.57
C LYS A 262 -16.43 -9.93 4.07
N LEU A 263 -16.02 -10.10 2.82
CA LEU A 263 -14.84 -9.43 2.27
C LEU A 263 -14.95 -7.90 2.34
N THR A 264 -16.11 -7.35 1.98
CA THR A 264 -16.39 -5.91 2.04
C THR A 264 -16.29 -5.41 3.48
N ARG A 265 -16.90 -6.14 4.42
CA ARG A 265 -16.84 -5.83 5.86
C ARG A 265 -15.41 -5.91 6.39
N ASN A 266 -14.63 -6.91 5.99
CA ASN A 266 -13.23 -7.07 6.41
C ASN A 266 -12.36 -5.90 5.91
N VAL A 267 -12.50 -5.52 4.64
CA VAL A 267 -11.78 -4.37 4.05
C VAL A 267 -12.17 -3.06 4.74
N LEU A 268 -13.47 -2.80 4.95
CA LEU A 268 -13.92 -1.57 5.61
C LEU A 268 -13.58 -1.52 7.10
N ASN A 269 -13.67 -2.64 7.82
CA ASN A 269 -13.20 -2.72 9.21
C ASN A 269 -11.70 -2.44 9.29
N THR A 270 -10.93 -2.91 8.31
CA THR A 270 -9.50 -2.61 8.20
C THR A 270 -9.27 -1.12 7.91
N TYR A 271 -9.91 -0.57 6.89
CA TYR A 271 -9.79 0.84 6.50
C TYR A 271 -10.15 1.78 7.67
N THR A 272 -11.31 1.58 8.28
CA THR A 272 -11.82 2.43 9.37
C THR A 272 -11.15 2.14 10.72
N GLY A 273 -10.68 0.92 10.96
CA GLY A 273 -9.96 0.54 12.17
C GLY A 273 -8.53 1.08 12.18
N TRP A 274 -7.88 1.12 11.01
CA TRP A 274 -6.56 1.75 10.84
C TRP A 274 -6.63 3.26 10.64
N LYS A 275 -7.83 3.81 10.41
CA LYS A 275 -8.03 5.23 10.12
C LYS A 275 -7.17 5.68 8.93
N ALA A 276 -7.18 4.89 7.86
CA ALA A 276 -6.33 5.17 6.70
C ALA A 276 -6.81 6.42 5.94
N GLN A 277 -5.85 7.26 5.53
CA GLN A 277 -6.13 8.51 4.83
C GLN A 277 -6.49 8.27 3.37
N VAL A 278 -5.93 7.20 2.79
CA VAL A 278 -6.16 6.82 1.39
C VAL A 278 -6.47 5.33 1.34
N ILE A 279 -7.48 4.96 0.54
CA ILE A 279 -7.64 3.61 0.02
C ILE A 279 -7.47 3.66 -1.51
N HIS A 280 -6.60 2.80 -2.03
CA HIS A 280 -6.26 2.68 -3.44
C HIS A 280 -6.53 1.24 -3.86
N ASP A 281 -7.61 1.03 -4.60
CA ASP A 281 -7.98 -0.29 -5.09
C ASP A 281 -7.49 -0.50 -6.52
N LEU A 282 -6.66 -1.52 -6.72
CA LEU A 282 -6.04 -1.83 -8.00
C LEU A 282 -6.97 -2.69 -8.86
N HIS A 283 -7.32 -2.15 -10.03
CA HIS A 283 -8.13 -2.81 -11.06
C HIS A 283 -7.35 -3.08 -12.35
N GLU A 284 -7.88 -3.96 -13.20
CA GLU A 284 -7.31 -4.27 -14.52
C GLU A 284 -8.37 -4.17 -15.63
N SER A 285 -8.09 -3.30 -16.59
CA SER A 285 -8.76 -3.28 -17.91
C SER A 285 -8.07 -2.29 -18.84
N VAL A 286 -7.82 -1.08 -18.34
CA VAL A 286 -7.23 0.05 -19.06
C VAL A 286 -6.31 0.81 -18.10
N PRO A 287 -5.14 1.35 -18.54
CA PRO A 287 -4.32 2.21 -17.69
C PRO A 287 -5.05 3.54 -17.41
N TYR A 288 -5.73 3.59 -16.26
CA TYR A 288 -6.55 4.72 -15.84
C TYR A 288 -6.43 4.93 -14.33
N LEU A 289 -6.18 6.17 -13.90
CA LEU A 289 -6.26 6.55 -12.49
C LEU A 289 -7.59 7.28 -12.27
N TYR A 290 -8.48 6.65 -11.51
CA TYR A 290 -9.71 7.27 -11.03
C TYR A 290 -9.50 7.74 -9.60
N ASP A 291 -9.55 9.06 -9.39
CA ASP A 291 -9.52 9.65 -8.06
C ASP A 291 -10.95 10.04 -7.66
N ASN A 292 -11.46 9.42 -6.59
CA ASN A 292 -12.71 9.80 -5.98
C ASN A 292 -12.41 10.59 -4.71
N THR A 293 -12.08 11.87 -4.88
CA THR A 293 -12.07 12.80 -3.75
C THR A 293 -13.52 13.07 -3.35
N ILE A 294 -13.97 12.41 -2.28
CA ILE A 294 -15.15 12.89 -1.54
C ILE A 294 -14.72 14.24 -0.93
N GLY A 295 -14.89 15.34 -1.67
CA GLY A 295 -14.41 16.65 -1.23
C GLY A 295 -14.67 17.84 -2.15
N ASP A 296 -14.73 17.66 -3.48
CA ASP A 296 -14.73 18.82 -4.40
C ASP A 296 -16.06 19.05 -5.17
N GLY A 297 -17.17 18.43 -4.75
CA GLY A 297 -18.47 18.61 -5.40
C GLY A 297 -19.67 18.47 -4.45
N PRO A 298 -20.77 19.22 -4.66
CA PRO A 298 -21.89 19.26 -3.71
C PRO A 298 -22.77 18.02 -3.84
N TYR A 299 -22.73 17.15 -2.84
CA TYR A 299 -23.79 16.18 -2.54
C TYR A 299 -24.03 16.14 -1.04
#